data_AF-G2KMV0-F1
#
_entry.id   AF-G2KMV0-F1
#
_cell.length_a   1.000
_cell.length_b   1.000
_cell.length_c   1.000
_cell.angle_alpha   90.00
_cell.angle_beta   90.00
_cell.angle_gamma   90.00
#
_symmetry.space_group_name_H-M   'P 1'
#
loop_
_entity.id
_entity.type
_entity.pdbx_description
1 polymer ?
#
loop_
_entity_poly.entity_id
_entity_poly.type
_entity_poly.pdbx_seq_one_letter_code
_entity_poly.pdbx_strand_id
1 'polypeptide(L)'
;MLNVSATIRRFFDVLFTKNHTDDDTIPVTQKDLIAVLVRRSLLRADTHQGLAPSMVASGTSAYATRLRNLLGELRTDTLHMLVERDITPCLDQRLCYKSDGTIGPLVFAIYYHDHRVLALHDNGKMPSQRGFLDFNIGHDLNLYDAFEHLFDALKYGAPTHPMLIGTAENQRSCAQVFRWMTSDQMQRTLRKNPQLHFPPLRGLVPATATS
;
A
#
# COMPACT_ATOMS: atom_id res chain seq x y z
N MET A 1 7.76 -9.29 21.65
CA MET A 1 7.77 -10.32 20.60
C MET A 1 6.34 -10.70 20.29
N LEU A 2 5.78 -10.20 19.18
CA LEU A 2 4.39 -10.46 18.79
C LEU A 2 4.29 -11.88 18.23
N ASN A 3 3.49 -12.70 18.91
CA ASN A 3 3.23 -14.08 18.58
C ASN A 3 2.35 -14.11 17.31
N VAL A 4 2.99 -14.05 16.14
CA VAL A 4 2.31 -14.30 14.86
C VAL A 4 1.86 -15.75 14.91
N SER A 5 0.57 -15.94 15.18
CA SER A 5 -0.06 -17.22 15.46
C SER A 5 0.46 -18.29 14.50
N ALA A 6 0.91 -19.43 15.06
CA ALA A 6 1.46 -20.57 14.34
C ALA A 6 0.58 -21.04 13.17
N THR A 7 -0.71 -20.69 13.17
CA THR A 7 -1.66 -20.87 12.08
C THR A 7 -1.29 -20.10 10.80
N ILE A 8 -0.74 -18.89 10.91
CA ILE A 8 -0.32 -18.08 9.74
C ILE A 8 0.96 -18.65 9.15
N ARG A 9 1.93 -19.04 9.99
CA ARG A 9 3.12 -19.77 9.52
C ARG A 9 2.72 -21.09 8.86
N ARG A 10 1.84 -21.90 9.48
CA ARG A 10 1.32 -23.12 8.85
C ARG A 10 0.57 -22.87 7.55
N PHE A 11 -0.19 -21.78 7.42
CA PHE A 11 -0.85 -21.46 6.16
C PHE A 11 0.16 -21.08 5.06
N PHE A 12 1.23 -20.35 5.41
CA PHE A 12 2.33 -20.09 4.48
C PHE A 12 3.17 -21.34 4.20
N ASP A 13 3.47 -22.16 5.20
CA ASP A 13 4.21 -23.40 5.03
C ASP A 13 3.41 -24.34 4.12
N VAL A 14 2.12 -24.54 4.36
CA VAL A 14 1.25 -25.36 3.48
C VAL A 14 1.17 -24.80 2.05
N LEU A 15 1.21 -23.48 1.85
CA LEU A 15 1.17 -22.88 0.52
C LEU A 15 2.53 -22.85 -0.19
N PHE A 16 3.66 -22.89 0.54
CA PHE A 16 4.99 -22.61 -0.01
C PHE A 16 6.07 -23.68 0.29
N THR A 17 5.82 -24.73 1.07
CA THR A 17 6.79 -25.82 1.27
C THR A 17 6.73 -26.84 0.15
N LYS A 18 7.66 -26.72 -0.81
CA LYS A 18 8.24 -27.87 -1.50
C LYS A 18 9.01 -28.68 -0.47
N ASN A 19 8.52 -29.85 -0.09
CA ASN A 19 9.32 -31.07 0.09
C ASN A 19 8.42 -32.28 0.40
N HIS A 20 8.29 -33.14 -0.62
CA HIS A 20 7.90 -34.55 -0.65
C HIS A 20 7.20 -35.16 0.57
N THR A 21 5.91 -35.48 0.42
CA THR A 21 5.38 -36.82 0.03
C THR A 21 3.87 -36.68 -0.22
N ASP A 22 3.38 -37.32 -1.29
CA ASP A 22 1.98 -37.41 -1.75
C ASP A 22 1.27 -36.14 -2.28
N ASP A 23 1.24 -36.06 -3.61
CA ASP A 23 0.15 -35.72 -4.56
C ASP A 23 -1.11 -34.92 -4.16
N ASP A 24 -1.06 -34.05 -3.14
CA ASP A 24 -2.19 -33.17 -2.76
C ASP A 24 -1.73 -31.70 -2.58
N THR A 25 -0.95 -31.15 -3.52
CA THR A 25 -0.71 -29.71 -3.56
C THR A 25 -1.97 -28.99 -4.06
N ILE A 26 -2.76 -28.44 -3.14
CA ILE A 26 -3.89 -27.56 -3.46
C ILE A 26 -3.34 -26.34 -4.22
N PRO A 27 -3.81 -26.05 -5.45
CA PRO A 27 -3.33 -24.91 -6.22
C PRO A 27 -3.72 -23.61 -5.51
N VAL A 28 -2.73 -22.76 -5.24
CA VAL A 28 -2.95 -21.43 -4.66
C VAL A 28 -3.66 -20.57 -5.68
N THR A 29 -4.87 -20.10 -5.37
CA THR A 29 -5.62 -19.23 -6.27
C THR A 29 -5.30 -17.76 -6.03
N GLN A 30 -5.56 -16.92 -7.04
CA GLN A 30 -5.49 -15.46 -6.90
C GLN A 30 -6.33 -14.96 -5.70
N LYS A 31 -7.50 -15.58 -5.48
CA LYS A 31 -8.39 -15.26 -4.37
C LYS A 31 -7.75 -15.53 -3.01
N ASP A 32 -6.96 -16.59 -2.90
CA ASP A 32 -6.25 -16.94 -1.67
C ASP A 32 -5.15 -15.92 -1.35
N LEU A 33 -4.38 -15.51 -2.37
CA LEU A 33 -3.35 -14.47 -2.24
C LEU A 33 -3.97 -13.14 -1.79
N ILE A 34 -5.07 -12.72 -2.43
CA ILE A 34 -5.81 -11.51 -2.07
C ILE A 34 -6.32 -11.60 -0.62
N ALA A 35 -6.90 -12.74 -0.23
CA ALA A 35 -7.40 -12.93 1.13
C ALA A 35 -6.28 -12.82 2.17
N VAL A 36 -5.11 -13.39 1.88
CA VAL A 36 -3.91 -13.28 2.72
C VAL A 36 -3.45 -11.83 2.85
N LEU A 37 -3.31 -11.11 1.73
CA LEU A 37 -2.83 -9.73 1.72
C LEU A 37 -3.80 -8.82 2.49
N VAL A 38 -5.10 -8.91 2.21
CA VAL A 38 -6.14 -8.14 2.91
C VAL A 38 -6.12 -8.41 4.40
N ARG A 39 -5.95 -9.68 4.81
CA ARG A 39 -5.84 -10.04 6.23
C ARG A 39 -4.60 -9.43 6.87
N ARG A 40 -3.44 -9.46 6.20
CA ARG A 40 -2.21 -8.80 6.68
C ARG A 40 -2.45 -7.31 6.88
N SER A 41 -3.09 -6.64 5.91
CA SER A 41 -3.42 -5.22 5.99
C SER A 41 -4.35 -4.92 7.15
N LEU A 42 -5.40 -5.71 7.36
CA LEU A 42 -6.32 -5.52 8.49
C LEU A 42 -5.66 -5.74 9.86
N LEU A 43 -4.63 -6.59 9.95
CA LEU A 43 -3.90 -6.83 11.19
C LEU A 43 -2.84 -5.77 11.45
N ARG A 44 -2.20 -5.23 10.40
CA ARG A 44 -1.10 -4.27 10.50
C ARG A 44 -1.57 -2.83 10.46
N ALA A 45 -2.54 -2.49 9.60
CA ALA A 45 -2.85 -1.11 9.25
C ALA A 45 -3.88 -0.44 10.16
N ASP A 46 -3.61 0.81 10.53
CA ASP A 46 -4.57 1.69 11.20
C ASP A 46 -5.58 2.21 10.18
N THR A 47 -6.73 1.54 10.11
CA THR A 47 -7.79 1.79 9.13
C THR A 47 -8.62 3.05 9.42
N HIS A 48 -8.29 3.83 10.47
CA HIS A 48 -9.13 4.91 11.01
C HIS A 48 -8.56 6.33 10.92
N GLN A 49 -7.35 6.53 10.37
CA GLN A 49 -6.74 7.86 10.37
C GLN A 49 -7.29 8.75 9.24
N GLY A 50 -8.38 9.46 9.55
CA GLY A 50 -9.06 10.44 8.69
C GLY A 50 -10.50 10.78 9.09
N LEU A 51 -11.13 9.94 9.93
CA LEU A 51 -12.44 10.20 10.52
C LEU A 51 -12.32 10.10 12.03
N ALA A 52 -12.92 11.04 12.77
CA ALA A 52 -13.09 10.96 14.22
C ALA A 52 -13.54 9.54 14.62
N PRO A 53 -13.14 9.04 15.81
CA PRO A 53 -13.33 7.66 16.21
C PRO A 53 -14.83 7.38 16.41
N SER A 54 -15.49 7.03 15.32
CA SER A 54 -16.85 6.52 15.30
C SER A 54 -16.75 5.01 15.22
N MET A 55 -17.25 4.37 16.26
CA MET A 55 -17.43 2.93 16.42
C MET A 55 -18.09 2.32 15.18
N VAL A 56 -17.38 1.73 14.21
CA VAL A 56 -18.08 0.96 13.17
C VAL A 56 -17.26 -0.18 12.56
N ALA A 57 -17.75 -1.40 12.75
CA ALA A 57 -17.39 -2.58 11.95
C ALA A 57 -17.58 -2.35 10.44
N SER A 58 -18.39 -1.35 10.04
CA SER A 58 -18.62 -0.97 8.63
C SER A 58 -17.37 -0.36 7.97
N GLY A 59 -16.55 0.41 8.69
CA GLY A 59 -15.33 1.02 8.14
C GLY A 59 -14.29 -0.02 7.73
N THR A 60 -14.12 -1.05 8.57
CA THR A 60 -13.23 -2.18 8.30
C THR A 60 -13.69 -2.99 7.08
N SER A 61 -15.00 -3.24 6.96
CA SER A 61 -15.57 -3.97 5.83
C SER A 61 -15.44 -3.19 4.51
N ALA A 62 -15.73 -1.89 4.53
CA ALA A 62 -15.58 -1.02 3.38
C ALA A 62 -14.12 -0.92 2.91
N TYR A 63 -13.19 -0.72 3.85
CA TYR A 63 -11.74 -0.76 3.58
C TYR A 63 -11.32 -2.07 2.93
N ALA A 64 -11.70 -3.20 3.53
CA ALA A 64 -11.31 -4.52 3.03
C ALA A 64 -11.88 -4.78 1.63
N THR A 65 -13.08 -4.26 1.35
CA THR A 65 -13.71 -4.35 0.03
C THR A 65 -12.96 -3.52 -1.01
N ARG A 66 -12.61 -2.27 -0.69
CA ARG A 66 -11.79 -1.42 -1.59
C ARG A 66 -10.45 -2.06 -1.91
N LEU A 67 -9.75 -2.55 -0.87
CA LEU A 67 -8.45 -3.20 -1.04
C LEU A 67 -8.58 -4.50 -1.85
N ARG A 68 -9.61 -5.32 -1.62
CA ARG A 68 -9.87 -6.52 -2.43
C ARG A 68 -10.08 -6.19 -3.90
N ASN A 69 -10.87 -5.16 -4.21
CA ASN A 69 -11.12 -4.76 -5.59
C ASN A 69 -9.83 -4.30 -6.26
N LEU A 70 -9.05 -3.47 -5.58
CA LEU A 70 -7.76 -3.00 -6.08
C LEU A 70 -6.79 -4.17 -6.34
N LEU A 71 -6.67 -5.12 -5.40
CA LEU A 71 -5.82 -6.29 -5.58
C LEU A 71 -6.36 -7.27 -6.63
N GLY A 72 -7.68 -7.29 -6.88
CA GLY A 72 -8.32 -8.15 -7.88
C GLY A 72 -7.96 -7.80 -9.32
N GLU A 73 -7.52 -6.57 -9.56
CA GLU A 73 -7.07 -6.10 -10.88
C GLU A 73 -5.56 -6.38 -11.12
N LEU A 74 -4.83 -6.82 -10.10
CA LEU A 74 -3.42 -7.18 -10.24
C LEU A 74 -3.23 -8.57 -10.85
N ARG A 75 -2.17 -8.70 -11.65
CA ARG A 75 -1.67 -9.99 -12.12
C ARG A 75 -1.30 -10.90 -10.95
N THR A 76 -1.56 -12.21 -11.09
CA THR A 76 -1.28 -13.21 -10.05
C THR A 76 0.19 -13.20 -9.61
N ASP A 77 1.13 -13.02 -10.54
CA ASP A 77 2.57 -12.94 -10.23
C ASP A 77 2.91 -11.76 -9.31
N THR A 78 2.26 -10.61 -9.51
CA THR A 78 2.40 -9.43 -8.64
C THR A 78 1.93 -9.74 -7.22
N LEU A 79 0.79 -10.45 -7.09
CA LEU A 79 0.25 -10.87 -5.80
C LEU A 79 1.17 -11.88 -5.10
N HIS A 80 1.74 -12.83 -5.83
CA HIS A 80 2.75 -13.75 -5.31
C HIS A 80 3.97 -13.00 -4.77
N MET A 81 4.51 -12.06 -5.55
CA MET A 81 5.68 -11.29 -5.11
C MET A 81 5.41 -10.48 -3.84
N LEU A 82 4.21 -9.89 -3.69
CA LEU A 82 3.82 -9.21 -2.45
C LEU A 82 3.82 -10.17 -1.26
N VAL A 83 3.27 -11.37 -1.46
CA VAL A 83 3.20 -12.40 -0.42
C VAL A 83 4.60 -12.89 -0.02
N GLU A 84 5.41 -13.28 -1.00
CA GLU A 84 6.77 -13.83 -0.84
C GLU A 84 7.73 -12.84 -0.20
N ARG A 85 7.63 -11.55 -0.55
CA ARG A 85 8.49 -10.49 0.01
C ARG A 85 7.97 -9.89 1.32
N ASP A 86 6.94 -10.49 1.92
CA ASP A 86 6.21 -9.99 3.11
C ASP A 86 5.73 -8.54 3.00
N ILE A 87 5.44 -8.07 1.78
CA ILE A 87 4.96 -6.71 1.55
C ILE A 87 3.46 -6.66 1.83
N THR A 88 3.07 -5.78 2.74
CA THR A 88 1.67 -5.54 3.11
C THR A 88 1.16 -4.29 2.39
N PRO A 89 0.29 -4.42 1.37
CA PRO A 89 -0.36 -3.26 0.77
C PRO A 89 -1.41 -2.70 1.74
N CYS A 90 -1.52 -1.39 1.88
CA CYS A 90 -2.54 -0.76 2.70
C CYS A 90 -3.05 0.52 2.07
N LEU A 91 -4.35 0.77 2.24
CA LEU A 91 -4.97 2.04 1.87
C LEU A 91 -4.70 3.09 2.97
N ASP A 92 -4.30 4.30 2.58
CA ASP A 92 -3.85 5.38 3.46
C ASP A 92 -4.47 6.72 3.04
N GLN A 93 -5.38 7.23 3.88
CA GLN A 93 -6.12 8.48 3.63
C GLN A 93 -5.26 9.73 3.87
N ARG A 94 -4.13 9.60 4.58
CA ARG A 94 -3.21 10.71 4.81
C ARG A 94 -2.61 11.22 3.49
N LEU A 95 -2.56 10.35 2.48
CA LEU A 95 -2.09 10.68 1.12
C LEU A 95 -3.08 11.52 0.32
N CYS A 96 -4.32 11.69 0.80
CA CYS A 96 -5.31 12.57 0.18
C CYS A 96 -5.13 14.04 0.59
N TYR A 97 -4.46 14.33 1.70
CA TYR A 97 -4.34 15.68 2.23
C TYR A 97 -3.25 16.48 1.49
N LYS A 98 -3.66 17.53 0.79
CA LYS A 98 -2.78 18.63 0.37
C LYS A 98 -2.77 19.67 1.49
N SER A 99 -1.77 19.61 2.37
CA SER A 99 -1.79 20.36 3.64
C SER A 99 -1.61 21.88 3.53
N ASP A 100 -1.27 22.46 2.38
CA ASP A 100 -0.75 23.83 2.36
C ASP A 100 -1.24 24.73 1.21
N GLY A 101 -2.29 24.33 0.48
CA GLY A 101 -2.81 25.14 -0.64
C GLY A 101 -1.82 25.31 -1.81
N THR A 102 -0.66 24.66 -1.78
CA THR A 102 0.24 24.62 -2.93
C THR A 102 -0.05 23.42 -3.83
N ILE A 103 0.16 23.61 -5.13
CA ILE A 103 0.14 22.57 -6.17
C ILE A 103 1.41 21.71 -5.98
N GLY A 104 1.50 20.99 -4.87
CA GLY A 104 2.52 19.95 -4.66
C GLY A 104 2.16 18.69 -5.45
N PRO A 105 3.15 17.90 -5.88
CA PRO A 105 2.91 16.62 -6.53
C PRO A 105 2.12 15.70 -5.59
N LEU A 106 1.04 15.10 -6.08
CA LEU A 106 0.22 14.21 -5.27
C LEU A 106 1.04 12.95 -4.93
N VAL A 107 1.09 12.59 -3.65
CA VAL A 107 1.65 11.31 -3.25
C VAL A 107 0.61 10.21 -3.52
N PHE A 108 0.94 9.27 -4.39
CA PHE A 108 0.09 8.13 -4.75
C PHE A 108 0.39 6.89 -3.92
N ALA A 109 1.66 6.68 -3.61
CA ALA A 109 2.11 5.53 -2.88
C ALA A 109 3.32 5.87 -2.00
N ILE A 110 3.48 5.16 -0.90
CA ILE A 110 4.70 5.18 -0.10
C ILE A 110 5.06 3.74 0.25
N TYR A 111 6.25 3.30 -0.14
CA TYR A 111 6.79 2.03 0.32
C TYR A 111 7.71 2.27 1.52
N TYR A 112 7.33 1.77 2.70
CA TYR A 112 8.13 1.78 3.91
C TYR A 112 8.91 0.46 3.98
N HIS A 113 10.20 0.51 3.64
CA HIS A 113 11.06 -0.67 3.51
C HIS A 113 11.17 -1.45 4.83
N ASP A 114 11.43 -0.74 5.92
CA ASP A 114 11.68 -1.33 7.25
C ASP A 114 10.45 -2.07 7.80
N HIS A 115 9.26 -1.59 7.44
CA HIS A 115 8.00 -2.17 7.87
C HIS A 115 7.40 -3.15 6.86
N ARG A 116 7.99 -3.23 5.66
CA ARG A 116 7.45 -3.96 4.51
C ARG A 116 6.00 -3.57 4.23
N VAL A 117 5.72 -2.27 4.21
CA VAL A 117 4.38 -1.72 3.99
C VAL A 117 4.35 -0.89 2.72
N LEU A 118 3.39 -1.16 1.83
CA LEU A 118 3.09 -0.30 0.69
C LEU A 118 1.78 0.45 0.96
N ALA A 119 1.89 1.70 1.39
CA ALA A 119 0.75 2.60 1.54
C ALA A 119 0.33 3.15 0.18
N LEU A 120 -0.98 3.15 -0.08
CA LEU A 120 -1.59 3.57 -1.33
C LEU A 120 -2.66 4.61 -1.02
N HIS A 121 -2.83 5.56 -1.92
CA HIS A 121 -3.84 6.59 -1.81
C HIS A 121 -5.24 6.00 -1.57
N ASP A 122 -5.98 6.54 -0.60
CA ASP A 122 -7.37 6.16 -0.34
C ASP A 122 -8.24 7.36 0.04
N ASN A 123 -9.10 7.78 -0.86
CA ASN A 123 -10.08 8.83 -0.58
C ASN A 123 -11.44 8.28 -0.10
N GLY A 124 -11.51 6.98 0.19
CA GLY A 124 -12.72 6.31 0.67
C GLY A 124 -13.68 5.84 -0.44
N LYS A 125 -13.46 6.22 -1.70
CA LYS A 125 -14.27 5.77 -2.85
C LYS A 125 -13.77 4.42 -3.38
N MET A 126 -14.62 3.66 -4.05
CA MET A 126 -14.21 2.40 -4.69
C MET A 126 -13.30 2.69 -5.90
N PRO A 127 -12.34 1.80 -6.23
CA PRO A 127 -11.47 1.98 -7.40
C PRO A 127 -12.22 2.24 -8.72
N SER A 128 -13.39 1.62 -8.89
CA SER A 128 -14.26 1.78 -10.06
C SER A 128 -15.08 3.07 -10.08
N GLN A 129 -15.10 3.84 -8.99
CA GLN A 129 -15.90 5.06 -8.88
C GLN A 129 -15.16 6.27 -9.44
N ARG A 130 -15.90 7.13 -10.16
CA ARG A 130 -15.39 8.41 -10.62
C ARG A 130 -14.83 9.20 -9.44
N GLY A 131 -13.62 9.73 -9.64
CA GLY A 131 -12.98 10.55 -8.63
C GLY A 131 -12.36 9.76 -7.49
N PHE A 132 -12.18 8.45 -7.61
CA PHE A 132 -11.28 7.69 -6.74
C PHE A 132 -9.85 8.25 -6.78
N LEU A 133 -9.40 8.60 -7.98
CA LEU A 133 -8.25 9.48 -8.21
C LEU A 133 -8.82 10.84 -8.62
N ASP A 134 -9.28 11.64 -7.64
CA ASP A 134 -10.06 12.88 -7.84
C ASP A 134 -9.27 14.05 -8.46
N PHE A 135 -8.64 13.83 -9.61
CA PHE A 135 -7.82 14.83 -10.30
C PHE A 135 -8.13 14.87 -11.80
N ASN A 136 -7.96 16.06 -12.39
CA ASN A 136 -7.83 16.30 -13.84
C ASN A 136 -6.50 15.73 -14.40
N ILE A 137 -6.13 14.55 -13.92
CA ILE A 137 -5.00 13.76 -14.37
C ILE A 137 -5.50 12.99 -15.59
N GLY A 138 -4.74 13.02 -16.69
CA GLY A 138 -5.06 12.24 -17.88
C GLY A 138 -5.41 10.81 -17.49
N HIS A 139 -6.42 10.25 -18.18
CA HIS A 139 -7.13 9.01 -17.86
C HIS A 139 -6.27 7.74 -17.68
N ASP A 140 -4.95 7.84 -17.78
CA ASP A 140 -4.02 6.72 -17.94
C ASP A 140 -3.24 6.37 -16.67
N LEU A 141 -3.28 7.20 -15.61
CA LEU A 141 -2.47 6.94 -14.42
C LEU A 141 -3.17 6.00 -13.46
N ASN A 142 -2.54 4.85 -13.19
CA ASN A 142 -3.15 3.77 -12.44
C ASN A 142 -2.40 3.48 -11.14
N LEU A 143 -3.11 3.29 -10.02
CA LEU A 143 -2.49 2.85 -8.76
C LEU A 143 -1.79 1.48 -8.91
N TYR A 144 -2.13 0.69 -9.93
CA TYR A 144 -1.42 -0.56 -10.25
C TYR A 144 0.04 -0.33 -10.63
N ASP A 145 0.36 0.82 -11.24
CA ASP A 145 1.73 1.19 -11.61
C ASP A 145 2.64 1.25 -10.38
N ALA A 146 2.09 1.61 -9.22
CA ALA A 146 2.84 1.60 -7.96
C ALA A 146 3.31 0.20 -7.56
N PHE A 147 2.56 -0.85 -7.88
CA PHE A 147 2.97 -2.23 -7.62
C PHE A 147 4.01 -2.70 -8.63
N GLU A 148 3.77 -2.46 -9.92
CA GLU A 148 4.68 -2.90 -10.98
C GLU A 148 6.05 -2.24 -10.83
N HIS A 149 6.07 -0.92 -10.65
CA HIS A 149 7.31 -0.17 -10.48
C HIS A 149 7.96 -0.37 -9.10
N LEU A 150 7.25 -0.87 -8.09
CA LEU A 150 7.88 -1.21 -6.80
C LEU A 150 8.88 -2.35 -7.00
N PHE A 151 8.52 -3.40 -7.73
CA PHE A 151 9.39 -4.56 -7.88
C PHE A 151 10.62 -4.25 -8.72
N ASP A 152 10.48 -3.44 -9.76
CA ASP A 152 11.63 -2.91 -10.51
C ASP A 152 12.53 -2.07 -9.60
N ALA A 153 11.96 -1.18 -8.79
CA ALA A 153 12.72 -0.39 -7.82
C ALA A 153 13.46 -1.29 -6.81
N LEU A 154 12.83 -2.34 -6.30
CA LEU A 154 13.44 -3.29 -5.38
C LEU A 154 14.50 -4.18 -6.03
N LYS A 155 14.37 -4.49 -7.34
CA LYS A 155 15.29 -5.35 -8.10
C LYS A 155 16.53 -4.60 -8.57
N TYR A 156 16.34 -3.38 -9.09
CA TYR A 156 17.42 -2.58 -9.68
C TYR A 156 18.04 -1.59 -8.68
N GLY A 157 17.72 -1.72 -7.40
CA GLY A 157 18.43 -1.01 -6.33
C GLY A 157 18.05 0.45 -6.21
N ALA A 158 16.75 0.77 -6.22
CA ALA A 158 16.30 2.02 -5.63
C ALA A 158 16.76 2.03 -4.15
N PRO A 159 17.57 3.02 -3.75
CA PRO A 159 18.78 2.78 -2.98
C PRO A 159 18.54 3.06 -1.51
N THR A 160 19.02 2.20 -0.61
CA THR A 160 19.45 2.46 0.80
C THR A 160 18.55 3.29 1.74
N HIS A 161 17.41 3.80 1.28
CA HIS A 161 16.51 4.67 2.00
C HIS A 161 15.42 3.79 2.61
N PRO A 162 15.06 4.01 3.88
CA PRO A 162 14.00 3.24 4.55
C PRO A 162 12.62 3.44 3.92
N MET A 163 12.49 4.31 2.90
CA MET A 163 11.22 4.67 2.30
C MET A 163 11.37 5.12 0.83
N LEU A 164 10.35 4.83 0.02
CA LEU A 164 10.16 5.36 -1.33
C LEU A 164 8.81 6.09 -1.40
N ILE A 165 8.74 7.25 -2.05
CA ILE A 165 7.49 8.01 -2.26
C ILE A 165 7.18 8.06 -3.75
N GLY A 166 6.01 7.55 -4.15
CA GLY A 166 5.52 7.50 -5.52
C GLY A 166 4.57 8.66 -5.82
N THR A 167 4.73 9.26 -7.00
CA THR A 167 3.93 10.40 -7.45
C THR A 167 3.57 10.31 -8.93
N ALA A 168 2.61 11.12 -9.36
CA ALA A 168 2.35 11.40 -10.76
C ALA A 168 3.24 12.56 -11.23
N GLU A 169 4.07 12.31 -12.23
CA GLU A 169 4.78 13.37 -12.96
C GLU A 169 4.13 13.61 -14.32
N ASN A 170 3.89 14.88 -14.65
CA ASN A 170 3.47 15.27 -15.99
C ASN A 170 4.66 15.12 -16.95
N GLN A 171 4.50 14.35 -18.02
CA GLN A 171 5.41 14.39 -19.15
C GLN A 171 5.07 15.55 -20.09
N ARG A 172 6.04 15.93 -20.94
CA ARG A 172 5.88 17.00 -21.95
C ARG A 172 4.70 16.76 -22.91
N SER A 173 4.20 15.53 -23.01
CA SER A 173 3.10 15.08 -23.87
C SER A 173 1.71 15.11 -23.20
N CYS A 174 1.56 15.74 -22.02
CA CYS A 174 0.34 15.66 -21.18
C CYS A 174 -0.01 14.25 -20.67
N ALA A 175 0.78 13.23 -21.03
CA ALA A 175 0.73 11.92 -20.40
C ALA A 175 1.28 12.04 -18.98
N GLN A 176 0.62 11.42 -18.02
CA GLN A 176 1.15 11.33 -16.67
C GLN A 176 1.71 9.93 -16.45
N VAL A 177 2.83 9.85 -15.74
CA VAL A 177 3.43 8.56 -15.38
C VAL A 177 3.67 8.50 -13.88
N PHE A 178 3.51 7.29 -13.33
CA PHE A 178 3.96 7.01 -11.99
C PHE A 178 5.49 7.03 -11.92
N ARG A 179 6.04 7.68 -10.90
CA ARG A 179 7.47 7.67 -10.62
C ARG A 179 7.75 7.70 -9.11
N TRP A 180 8.77 6.96 -8.69
CA TRP A 180 9.38 7.12 -7.38
C TRP A 180 10.21 8.41 -7.33
N MET A 181 9.89 9.27 -6.36
CA MET A 181 10.57 10.53 -6.12
C MET A 181 12.07 10.33 -5.86
N THR A 182 12.86 11.31 -6.29
CA THR A 182 14.25 11.48 -5.84
C THR A 182 14.32 11.79 -4.34
N SER A 183 15.47 11.55 -3.71
CA SER A 183 15.68 11.84 -2.28
C SER A 183 15.35 13.29 -1.90
N ASP A 184 15.72 14.26 -2.74
CA ASP A 184 15.45 15.68 -2.50
C ASP A 184 13.97 16.05 -2.59
N GLN A 185 13.23 15.43 -3.53
CA GLN A 185 11.77 15.58 -3.60
C GLN A 185 11.11 14.95 -2.37
N MET A 186 11.53 13.74 -1.98
CA MET A 186 11.02 13.05 -0.80
C MET A 186 11.21 13.89 0.47
N GLN A 187 12.42 14.40 0.74
CA GLN A 187 12.67 15.22 1.93
C GLN A 187 11.78 16.47 1.98
N ARG A 188 11.56 17.15 0.85
CA ARG A 188 10.66 18.31 0.79
C ARG A 188 9.21 17.93 1.06
N THR A 189 8.75 16.81 0.50
CA THR A 189 7.40 16.27 0.73
C THR A 189 7.18 15.96 2.21
N LEU A 190 8.15 15.31 2.86
CA LEU A 190 8.06 14.92 4.26
C LEU A 190 8.11 16.10 5.22
N ARG A 191 8.91 17.15 4.93
CA ARG A 191 8.91 18.38 5.74
C ARG A 191 7.53 19.04 5.80
N LYS A 192 6.76 18.97 4.71
CA LYS A 192 5.39 19.51 4.61
C LYS A 192 4.33 18.55 5.15
N ASN A 193 4.65 17.27 5.25
CA ASN A 193 3.73 16.20 5.63
C ASN A 193 4.41 15.26 6.63
N PRO A 194 4.70 15.74 7.86
CA PRO A 194 5.47 14.97 8.83
C PRO A 194 4.77 13.66 9.25
N GLN A 195 3.44 13.59 9.14
CA GLN A 195 2.67 12.38 9.37
C GLN A 195 3.02 11.22 8.43
N LEU A 196 3.62 11.50 7.26
CA LEU A 196 4.01 10.50 6.26
C LEU A 196 5.38 9.86 6.55
N HIS A 197 6.08 10.25 7.62
CA HIS A 197 7.32 9.59 8.02
C HIS A 197 7.11 8.15 8.51
N PHE A 198 5.89 7.82 8.96
CA PHE A 198 5.58 6.53 9.54
C PHE A 198 4.45 5.85 8.78
N PRO A 199 4.52 4.51 8.60
CA PRO A 199 3.45 3.75 7.96
C PRO A 199 2.15 3.86 8.77
N PRO A 200 0.98 3.69 8.12
CA PRO A 200 -0.31 3.74 8.80
C PRO A 200 -0.54 2.42 9.56
N LEU A 201 0.15 2.20 10.68
CA LEU A 201 0.09 0.96 11.47
C LEU A 201 -0.72 1.10 12.76
N ARG A 202 -1.46 0.04 13.15
CA ARG A 202 -2.19 0.00 14.43
C ARG A 202 -1.23 0.07 15.61
N GLY A 203 -1.57 0.90 16.60
CA GLY A 203 -0.85 0.96 17.88
C GLY A 203 0.45 1.75 17.85
N LEU A 204 0.83 2.33 16.70
CA LEU A 204 1.83 3.40 16.63
C LEU A 204 1.09 4.74 16.60
N VAL A 205 0.49 5.11 17.73
CA VAL A 205 0.06 6.49 17.94
C VAL A 205 1.33 7.34 17.77
N PRO A 206 1.37 8.35 16.87
CA PRO A 206 2.45 9.31 16.88
C PRO A 206 2.45 9.88 18.28
N ALA A 207 3.57 9.75 19.02
CA ALA A 207 3.71 10.43 20.29
C ALA A 207 3.28 11.87 20.05
N THR A 208 2.16 12.26 20.63
CA THR A 208 1.70 13.64 20.66
C THR A 208 2.91 14.44 21.11
N ALA A 209 3.39 15.33 20.25
CA ALA A 209 4.31 16.38 20.66
C ALA A 209 3.53 17.25 21.65
N THR A 210 3.56 16.83 22.92
CA THR A 210 3.22 17.68 24.06
C THR A 210 4.34 18.70 24.17
N SER A 211 4.14 19.84 23.51
CA SER A 211 4.74 21.12 23.91
C SER A 211 3.97 21.68 25.09
#